data_AF-A0AAR2IMW2-F1
#
_entry.id   AF-A0AAR2IMW2-F1
#
_cell.length_a   1.000
_cell.length_b   1.000
_cell.length_c   1.000
_cell.angle_alpha   90.00
_cell.angle_beta   90.00
_cell.angle_gamma   90.00
#
_symmetry.space_group_name_H-M   'P 1'
#
loop_
_entity.id
_entity.type
_entity.pdbx_description
1 polymer ?
#
loop_
_entity_poly.entity_id
_entity_poly.type
_entity_poly.pdbx_seq_one_letter_code
_entity_poly.pdbx_strand_id
1 'polypeptide(L)'
;MILRSRGMADSSGKDSSPSERFRALEVYPGETPRELYVRLKELFSKWVRPEQKSVKEISEMMILEQFLRMVNTEMEVWIKERNPKTAEEAHFSRKLCSSISG
;
A
#
# COMPACT_ATOMS: atom_id res chain seq x y z
N MET A 1 22.34 -6.39 -4.33
CA MET A 1 21.92 -5.29 -3.43
C MET A 1 21.16 -5.91 -2.26
N ILE A 2 21.50 -5.46 -1.07
CA ILE A 2 21.22 -6.09 0.23
C ILE A 2 19.72 -6.28 0.45
N LEU A 3 19.31 -7.52 0.73
CA LEU A 3 18.01 -7.86 1.29
C LEU A 3 17.86 -7.10 2.62
N ARG A 4 16.92 -6.15 2.67
CA ARG A 4 16.53 -5.51 3.93
C ARG A 4 15.78 -6.55 4.77
N SER A 5 16.52 -7.26 5.62
CA SER A 5 15.95 -7.95 6.77
C SER A 5 15.31 -6.90 7.67
N ARG A 6 13.99 -6.99 7.87
CA ARG A 6 13.31 -6.30 8.95
C ARG A 6 12.36 -7.28 9.64
N GLY A 7 12.88 -7.80 10.75
CA GLY A 7 12.17 -8.09 12.01
C GLY A 7 10.96 -9.01 11.95
N MET A 8 11.09 -10.12 12.68
CA MET A 8 10.02 -10.96 13.20
C MET A 8 8.68 -10.22 13.36
N ALA A 9 7.69 -10.63 12.58
CA ALA A 9 6.30 -10.37 12.92
C ALA A 9 5.84 -11.49 13.84
N ASP A 10 5.51 -11.07 15.06
CA ASP A 10 4.66 -11.73 16.03
C ASP A 10 3.52 -12.54 15.38
N SER A 11 3.26 -13.70 15.97
CA SER A 11 2.12 -14.59 15.81
C SER A 11 0.78 -13.90 16.12
N SER A 12 0.48 -12.78 15.47
CA SER A 12 -0.82 -12.11 15.53
C SER A 12 -1.06 -11.27 14.26
N GLY A 13 -1.21 -11.93 13.11
CA GLY A 13 -1.63 -11.30 11.84
C GLY A 13 -3.04 -10.68 11.83
N LYS A 14 -3.56 -10.27 13.00
CA LYS A 14 -4.89 -9.70 13.21
C LYS A 14 -4.92 -8.17 13.07
N ASP A 15 -3.80 -7.48 13.24
CA ASP A 15 -3.79 -6.00 13.31
C ASP A 15 -3.34 -5.30 12.01
N SER A 16 -2.85 -6.04 11.01
CA SER A 16 -2.41 -5.47 9.74
C SER A 16 -3.59 -5.20 8.79
N SER A 17 -3.53 -4.08 8.08
CA SER A 17 -4.55 -3.67 7.12
C SER A 17 -4.70 -4.69 5.97
N PRO A 18 -5.87 -4.75 5.31
CA PRO A 18 -6.06 -5.63 4.15
C PRO A 18 -5.03 -5.43 3.02
N SER A 19 -4.54 -4.20 2.80
CA SER A 19 -3.49 -3.93 1.79
C SER A 19 -2.15 -4.57 2.17
N GLU A 20 -1.74 -4.43 3.43
CA GLU A 20 -0.49 -5.03 3.93
C GLU A 20 -0.53 -6.55 3.81
N ARG A 21 -1.65 -7.16 4.21
CA ARG A 21 -1.86 -8.60 4.14
C ARG A 21 -1.93 -9.12 2.71
N PHE A 22 -2.53 -8.37 1.79
CA PHE A 22 -2.58 -8.73 0.37
C PHE A 22 -1.18 -8.75 -0.27
N ARG A 23 -0.30 -7.83 0.16
CA ARG A 23 1.05 -7.66 -0.38
C ARG A 23 2.10 -8.51 0.34
N ALA A 24 1.74 -9.15 1.46
CA ALA A 24 2.62 -10.07 2.14
C ALA A 24 2.98 -11.24 1.20
N LEU A 25 4.26 -11.60 1.16
CA LEU A 25 4.74 -12.76 0.39
C LEU A 25 4.53 -14.08 1.15
N GLU A 26 3.69 -14.07 2.19
CA GLU A 26 3.48 -15.20 3.08
C GLU A 26 2.39 -16.15 2.54
N VAL A 27 2.74 -17.43 2.50
CA VAL A 27 1.84 -18.55 2.26
C VAL A 27 1.75 -19.36 3.55
N TYR A 28 0.54 -19.68 3.99
CA TYR A 28 0.41 -20.38 5.26
C TYR A 28 0.81 -21.86 5.12
N PRO A 29 1.42 -22.47 6.15
CA PRO A 29 1.76 -23.89 6.12
C PRO A 29 0.52 -24.75 5.82
N GLY A 30 0.61 -25.58 4.77
CA GLY A 30 -0.49 -26.45 4.35
C GLY A 30 -1.58 -25.79 3.50
N GLU A 31 -1.48 -24.49 3.22
CA GLU A 31 -2.41 -23.79 2.34
C GLU A 31 -2.29 -24.31 0.90
N THR A 32 -3.42 -24.76 0.34
CA THR A 32 -3.48 -25.17 -1.06
C THR A 32 -3.49 -23.95 -2.00
N PRO A 33 -3.09 -24.10 -3.28
CA PRO A 33 -3.17 -23.00 -4.26
C PRO A 33 -4.57 -22.39 -4.38
N ARG A 34 -5.62 -23.21 -4.20
CA ARG A 34 -7.01 -22.75 -4.23
C ARG A 34 -7.34 -21.88 -3.02
N GLU A 35 -6.92 -22.29 -1.82
CA GLU A 35 -7.12 -21.51 -0.59
C GLU A 35 -6.35 -20.19 -0.63
N LEU A 36 -5.10 -20.21 -1.11
CA LEU A 36 -4.32 -19.00 -1.35
C LEU A 36 -5.03 -18.05 -2.30
N TYR A 37 -5.55 -18.55 -3.42
CA TYR A 37 -6.31 -17.74 -4.38
C TYR A 37 -7.57 -17.11 -3.76
N VAL A 38 -8.34 -17.89 -3.01
CA VAL A 38 -9.55 -17.40 -2.32
C VAL A 38 -9.17 -16.32 -1.30
N ARG A 39 -8.15 -16.55 -0.48
CA ARG A 39 -7.64 -15.57 0.49
C ARG A 39 -7.18 -14.27 -0.18
N LEU A 40 -6.41 -14.36 -1.26
CA LEU A 40 -5.97 -13.19 -2.02
C LEU A 40 -7.15 -12.42 -2.60
N LYS A 41 -8.15 -13.12 -3.14
CA LYS A 41 -9.37 -12.50 -3.67
C LYS A 41 -10.14 -11.75 -2.59
N GLU A 42 -10.31 -12.34 -1.41
CA GLU A 42 -10.99 -11.67 -0.29
C GLU A 42 -10.24 -10.44 0.21
N LEU A 43 -8.91 -10.53 0.33
CA LEU A 43 -8.06 -9.41 0.74
C LEU A 43 -8.13 -8.28 -0.29
N PHE A 44 -8.08 -8.61 -1.59
CA PHE A 44 -8.24 -7.64 -2.68
C PHE A 44 -9.62 -6.98 -2.64
N SER A 45 -10.71 -7.73 -2.48
CA SER A 45 -12.06 -7.16 -2.38
C SER A 45 -12.21 -6.25 -1.16
N LYS A 46 -11.67 -6.63 0.01
CA LYS A 46 -11.69 -5.81 1.23
C LYS A 46 -10.88 -4.52 1.08
N TRP A 47 -9.72 -4.59 0.44
CA TRP A 47 -8.84 -3.45 0.24
C TRP A 47 -9.34 -2.53 -0.87
N VAL A 48 -9.55 -3.07 -2.07
CA VAL A 48 -9.80 -2.30 -3.29
C VAL A 48 -11.28 -1.99 -3.48
N ARG A 49 -12.18 -2.89 -3.06
CA ARG A 49 -13.63 -2.83 -3.35
C ARG A 49 -13.90 -2.63 -4.85
N PRO A 50 -13.40 -3.53 -5.72
CA PRO A 50 -13.43 -3.35 -7.16
C PRO A 50 -14.85 -3.23 -7.75
N GLU A 51 -15.87 -3.68 -7.01
CA GLU A 51 -17.27 -3.54 -7.40
C GLU A 51 -17.76 -2.07 -7.36
N GLN A 52 -17.01 -1.20 -6.68
CA GLN A 52 -17.32 0.23 -6.49
C GLN A 52 -16.38 1.15 -7.27
N LYS A 53 -15.43 0.61 -8.03
CA LYS A 53 -14.36 1.38 -8.69
C LYS A 53 -14.16 0.95 -10.13
N SER A 54 -13.92 1.91 -11.00
CA SER A 54 -13.46 1.69 -12.36
C SER A 54 -12.01 1.17 -12.40
N VAL A 55 -11.63 0.53 -13.50
CA VAL A 55 -10.24 0.10 -13.74
C VAL A 55 -9.26 1.27 -13.58
N LYS A 56 -9.64 2.48 -14.03
CA LYS A 56 -8.83 3.69 -13.89
C LYS A 56 -8.61 4.05 -12.42
N GLU A 57 -9.66 4.09 -11.61
CA GLU A 57 -9.55 4.39 -10.17
C GLU A 57 -8.72 3.35 -9.42
N ILE A 58 -8.88 2.06 -9.76
CA ILE A 58 -8.04 1.00 -9.20
C ILE A 58 -6.58 1.24 -9.59
N SER A 59 -6.31 1.54 -10.86
CA SER A 59 -4.95 1.78 -11.37
C SER A 59 -4.29 2.97 -10.66
N GLU A 60 -4.99 4.11 -10.56
CA GLU A 60 -4.50 5.30 -9.86
C GLU A 60 -4.21 5.03 -8.38
N MET A 61 -5.07 4.25 -7.70
CA MET A 61 -4.84 3.87 -6.31
C MET A 61 -3.59 3.00 -6.16
N MET A 62 -3.36 2.05 -7.07
CA MET A 62 -2.16 1.20 -7.07
C MET A 62 -0.89 2.02 -7.30
N ILE A 63 -0.92 2.95 -8.26
CA ILE A 63 0.18 3.85 -8.59
C ILE A 63 0.46 4.76 -7.40
N LEU A 64 -0.57 5.38 -6.81
CA LEU A 64 -0.43 6.25 -5.65
C LEU A 64 0.20 5.52 -4.47
N GLU A 65 -0.28 4.32 -4.12
CA GLU A 65 0.32 3.58 -3.00
C GLU A 65 1.79 3.24 -3.27
N GLN A 66 2.14 2.85 -4.49
CA GLN A 66 3.53 2.60 -4.85
C GLN A 66 4.38 3.87 -4.83
N PHE A 67 3.84 4.99 -5.32
CA PHE A 67 4.47 6.31 -5.28
C PHE A 67 4.77 6.73 -3.84
N LEU A 68 3.80 6.59 -2.94
CA LEU A 68 3.95 6.92 -1.52
C LEU A 68 5.04 6.10 -0.83
N ARG A 69 5.20 4.82 -1.18
CA ARG A 69 6.28 3.97 -0.65
C ARG A 69 7.67 4.37 -1.15
N MET A 70 7.74 5.01 -2.32
CA MET A 70 9.00 5.42 -2.95
C MET A 70 9.45 6.82 -2.53
N VAL A 71 8.53 7.70 -2.16
CA VAL A 71 8.87 9.02 -1.60
C VAL A 71 9.27 8.85 -0.12
N ASN A 72 10.40 9.47 0.27
CA ASN A 72 10.96 9.42 1.63
C ASN A 72 9.88 9.68 2.72
N THR A 73 10.04 9.04 3.88
CA THR A 73 9.11 9.02 5.02
C THR A 73 8.69 10.41 5.53
N GLU A 74 9.53 11.42 5.36
CA GLU A 74 9.22 12.82 5.73
C GLU A 74 8.15 13.45 4.81
N MET A 75 8.11 13.04 3.54
CA MET A 75 7.05 13.45 2.60
C MET A 75 5.77 12.64 2.78
N GLU A 76 5.87 11.42 3.30
CA GLU A 76 4.73 10.53 3.51
C GLU A 76 3.70 11.11 4.47
N VAL A 77 4.13 11.76 5.56
CA VAL A 77 3.24 12.41 6.54
C VAL A 77 2.44 13.55 5.89
N TRP A 78 3.14 14.45 5.19
CA TRP A 78 2.52 15.60 4.51
C TRP A 78 1.55 15.20 3.39
N ILE A 79 1.88 14.14 2.65
CA ILE A 79 1.01 13.67 1.57
C ILE A 79 -0.22 12.95 2.15
N LYS A 80 -0.05 12.17 3.22
CA LYS A 80 -1.19 11.51 3.90
C LYS A 80 -2.19 12.52 4.47
N GLU A 81 -1.74 13.63 5.04
CA GLU A 81 -2.62 14.69 5.56
C GLU A 81 -3.53 15.30 4.48
N ARG A 82 -3.08 15.32 3.21
CA ARG A 82 -3.86 15.85 2.09
C ARG A 82 -4.78 14.83 1.42
N ASN A 83 -4.67 13.55 1.81
CA ASN A 83 -5.49 12.44 1.32
C ASN A 83 -5.73 12.45 -0.21
N PRO A 84 -4.66 12.48 -1.03
CA PRO A 84 -4.79 12.52 -2.49
C PRO A 84 -5.43 11.23 -3.02
N LYS A 85 -6.16 11.35 -4.13
CA LYS A 85 -6.82 10.23 -4.82
C LYS A 85 -6.00 9.69 -5.98
N THR A 86 -5.03 10.45 -6.47
CA THR A 86 -4.13 10.08 -7.58
C THR A 86 -2.68 10.41 -7.25
N ALA A 87 -1.74 9.77 -7.94
CA ALA A 87 -0.31 10.10 -7.81
C ALA A 87 0.02 11.52 -8.31
N GLU A 88 -0.74 12.01 -9.29
CA GLU A 88 -0.63 13.39 -9.79
C GLU A 88 -0.99 14.42 -8.72
N GLU A 89 -2.06 14.20 -7.95
CA GLU A 89 -2.41 15.05 -6.80
C GLU A 89 -1.32 15.02 -5.73
N ALA A 90 -0.72 13.84 -5.48
CA ALA A 90 0.38 13.68 -4.52
C ALA A 90 1.68 14.39 -4.97
N HIS A 91 1.95 14.47 -6.29
CA HIS A 91 3.15 15.07 -6.86
C HIS A 91 3.32 16.56 -6.48
N PHE A 92 2.23 17.32 -6.34
CA PHE A 92 2.27 18.76 -6.01
C PHE A 92 2.86 19.09 -4.63
N SER A 93 3.02 18.10 -3.74
CA SER A 93 3.63 18.27 -2.43
C SER A 93 5.14 18.58 -2.48
N ARG A 94 5.83 18.19 -3.56
CA ARG A 94 7.29 18.36 -3.68
C ARG A 94 7.74 19.82 -3.73
N LYS A 95 6.85 20.75 -4.14
CA LYS A 95 7.17 22.19 -4.26
C LYS A 95 7.08 22.99 -2.96
N LEU A 96 6.63 22.41 -1.84
CA LEU A 96 6.57 23.13 -0.55
C LEU A 96 7.83 22.96 0.32
N CYS A 97 8.66 21.93 0.10
CA CYS A 97 9.88 21.73 0.89
C CYS A 97 10.98 22.77 0.63
N SER A 98 10.93 23.54 -0.46
CA SER A 98 11.86 24.66 -0.67
C SER A 98 11.54 25.90 0.17
N SER A 99 10.44 25.91 0.91
CA SER A 99 9.99 27.05 1.72
C SER A 99 10.08 26.80 3.24
N ILE A 100 10.52 25.61 3.68
CA ILE A 100 10.68 25.27 5.10
C ILE A 100 12.16 25.33 5.53
N SER A 101 13.09 25.49 4.59
CA SER A 101 14.52 25.69 4.83
C SER A 101 15.01 27.12 4.52
N GLY A 102 14.11 28.10 4.46
CA GLY A 102 14.43 29.52 4.32
C GLY A 102 14.17 30.29 5.62
#